data_AF-A0A2G8JMC3-F1
#
_entry.id   AF-A0A2G8JMC3-F1
#
_cell.length_a   1.000
_cell.length_b   1.000
_cell.length_c   1.000
_cell.angle_alpha   90.00
_cell.angle_beta   90.00
_cell.angle_gamma   90.00
#
_symmetry.space_group_name_H-M   'P 1'
#
loop_
_entity.id
_entity.type
_entity.pdbx_description
1 polymer ?
#
loop_
_entity_poly.entity_id
_entity_poly.type
_entity_poly.pdbx_seq_one_letter_code
_entity_poly.pdbx_strand_id
1 'polypeptide(L)'
;MRSYLPALSIRKEPPTTDITSWKCYQIVHFLDNFLSYEAIPVEVLARLSDCYPQVSQTHNAEIMVRWAQLIVRHNYTAGFHCVEDFLRSQAKQKYSLPVYTAMWRGTEETRLMAVSTFRETQKYLHINVRKNIERILSANSVFVF
;
A
#
# COMPACT_ATOMS: atom_id res chain seq x y z
N MET A 1 -9.08 7.71 -19.65
CA MET A 1 -9.13 6.37 -20.27
C MET A 1 -8.90 5.35 -19.17
N ARG A 2 -9.88 4.49 -18.87
CA ARG A 2 -9.75 3.40 -17.90
C ARG A 2 -8.86 2.32 -18.51
N SER A 3 -7.57 2.37 -18.22
CA SER A 3 -6.62 1.33 -18.61
C SER A 3 -6.73 0.20 -17.59
N TYR A 4 -7.40 -0.87 -17.99
CA TYR A 4 -7.23 -2.18 -17.36
C TYR A 4 -5.91 -2.74 -17.85
N LEU A 5 -5.13 -3.39 -16.99
CA LEU A 5 -4.15 -4.34 -17.52
C LEU A 5 -4.96 -5.38 -18.29
N PRO A 6 -4.76 -5.55 -19.62
CA PRO A 6 -5.40 -6.65 -20.32
C PRO A 6 -5.09 -7.92 -19.54
N ALA A 7 -6.02 -8.88 -19.54
CA ALA A 7 -5.77 -10.24 -19.07
C ALA A 7 -4.68 -10.85 -19.95
N LEU A 8 -3.44 -10.38 -19.78
CA LEU A 8 -2.24 -11.03 -20.20
C LEU A 8 -2.34 -12.36 -19.47
N SER A 9 -2.65 -13.42 -20.22
CA SER A 9 -2.48 -14.80 -19.78
C SER A 9 -1.27 -14.80 -18.86
N ILE A 10 -1.51 -14.94 -17.56
CA ILE A 10 -0.47 -14.71 -16.55
C ILE A 10 0.64 -15.66 -16.93
N ARG A 11 1.70 -15.14 -17.56
CA ARG A 11 2.80 -15.98 -18.01
C ARG A 11 3.32 -16.63 -16.74
N LYS A 12 3.31 -17.97 -16.70
CA LYS A 12 3.85 -18.75 -15.58
C LYS A 12 5.34 -18.49 -15.38
N GLU A 13 6.00 -18.00 -16.42
CA GLU A 13 7.42 -17.62 -16.42
C GLU A 13 7.66 -16.41 -15.52
N PRO A 14 8.77 -16.36 -14.77
CA PRO A 14 9.12 -15.20 -13.97
C PRO A 14 9.22 -13.94 -14.85
N PRO A 15 8.89 -12.74 -14.32
CA PRO A 15 9.10 -11.52 -15.06
C PRO A 15 10.58 -11.40 -15.43
N THR A 16 10.85 -11.16 -16.71
CA THR A 16 12.21 -11.19 -17.28
C THR A 16 13.03 -9.93 -17.01
N THR A 17 12.42 -8.92 -16.37
CA THR A 17 13.08 -7.66 -16.07
C THR A 17 13.88 -7.79 -14.78
N ASP A 18 15.20 -7.83 -14.90
CA ASP A 18 16.07 -7.67 -13.74
C ASP A 18 16.05 -6.20 -13.29
N ILE A 19 15.64 -5.99 -12.04
CA ILE A 19 15.58 -4.66 -11.42
C ILE A 19 16.61 -4.48 -10.30
N THR A 20 17.50 -5.45 -10.06
CA THR A 20 18.45 -5.42 -8.94
C THR A 20 19.37 -4.20 -8.94
N SER A 21 19.69 -3.67 -10.12
CA SER A 21 20.52 -2.46 -10.31
C SER A 21 19.74 -1.15 -10.25
N TRP A 22 18.42 -1.19 -10.10
CA TRP A 22 17.59 0.00 -10.17
C TRP A 22 17.76 0.90 -8.94
N LYS A 23 17.82 2.20 -9.20
CA LYS A 23 17.81 3.23 -8.16
C LYS A 23 16.40 3.38 -7.59
N CYS A 24 16.33 3.91 -6.36
CA CYS A 24 15.06 4.15 -5.65
C CYS A 24 13.99 4.82 -6.53
N TYR A 25 14.33 5.91 -7.25
CA TYR A 25 13.37 6.62 -8.08
C TYR A 25 12.83 5.80 -9.26
N GLN A 26 13.60 4.84 -9.77
CA GLN A 26 13.17 3.94 -10.85
C GLN A 26 12.15 2.94 -10.32
N ILE A 27 12.41 2.37 -9.13
CA ILE A 27 11.46 1.48 -8.45
C ILE A 27 10.18 2.24 -8.08
N VAL A 28 10.32 3.46 -7.56
CA VAL A 28 9.18 4.36 -7.28
C VAL A 28 8.36 4.60 -8.54
N HIS A 29 8.99 4.98 -9.65
CA HIS A 29 8.30 5.22 -10.91
C HIS A 29 7.60 3.95 -11.43
N PHE A 30 8.26 2.80 -11.30
CA PHE A 30 7.67 1.50 -11.64
C PHE A 30 6.40 1.22 -10.83
N LEU A 31 6.43 1.38 -9.51
CA LEU A 31 5.25 1.18 -8.66
C LEU A 31 4.15 2.23 -8.91
N ASP A 32 4.51 3.47 -9.22
CA ASP A 32 3.56 4.52 -9.59
C ASP A 32 2.80 4.15 -10.88
N ASN A 33 3.46 3.49 -11.84
CA ASN A 33 2.76 2.94 -13.01
C ASN A 33 1.75 1.84 -12.62
N PHE A 34 2.08 0.96 -11.67
CA PHE A 34 1.10 -0.01 -11.17
C PHE A 34 -0.09 0.66 -10.48
N LEU A 35 0.16 1.70 -9.67
CA LEU A 35 -0.88 2.45 -8.97
C LEU A 35 -1.82 3.23 -9.90
N SER A 36 -1.45 3.40 -11.17
CA SER A 36 -2.31 4.02 -12.20
C SER A 36 -3.41 3.09 -12.72
N TYR A 37 -3.27 1.76 -12.52
CA TYR A 37 -4.30 0.80 -12.91
C TYR A 37 -5.44 0.74 -11.88
N GLU A 38 -6.66 0.63 -12.39
CA GLU A 38 -7.86 0.53 -11.54
C GLU A 38 -7.95 -0.84 -10.85
N ALA A 39 -7.58 -1.90 -11.57
CA ALA A 39 -7.58 -3.27 -11.06
C ALA A 39 -6.34 -4.02 -11.55
N ILE A 40 -5.68 -4.71 -10.62
CA ILE A 40 -4.53 -5.58 -10.85
C ILE A 40 -4.88 -6.93 -10.21
N PRO A 41 -4.75 -8.06 -10.93
CA PRO A 41 -4.95 -9.38 -10.35
C PRO A 41 -3.98 -9.62 -9.18
N VAL A 42 -4.46 -10.26 -8.11
CA VAL A 42 -3.67 -10.51 -6.91
C VAL A 42 -2.43 -11.36 -7.22
N GLU A 43 -2.51 -12.24 -8.21
CA GLU A 43 -1.41 -13.08 -8.69
C GLU A 43 -0.25 -12.24 -9.25
N VAL A 44 -0.54 -11.06 -9.82
CA VAL A 44 0.50 -10.13 -10.27
C VAL A 44 1.24 -9.54 -9.06
N LEU A 45 0.52 -9.17 -8.00
CA LEU A 45 1.14 -8.69 -6.78
C LEU A 45 1.94 -9.79 -6.07
N ALA A 46 1.44 -11.02 -6.02
CA ALA A 46 2.19 -12.16 -5.51
C ALA A 46 3.50 -12.36 -6.28
N ARG A 47 3.44 -12.34 -7.62
CA ARG A 47 4.65 -12.44 -8.46
C ARG A 47 5.60 -11.27 -8.26
N LEU A 48 5.12 -10.04 -8.14
CA LEU A 48 5.96 -8.88 -7.80
C LEU A 48 6.65 -9.09 -6.46
N SER A 49 5.92 -9.60 -5.47
CA SER A 49 6.44 -9.87 -4.13
C SER A 49 7.55 -10.92 -4.13
N ASP A 50 7.36 -12.00 -4.88
CA ASP A 50 8.29 -13.13 -4.94
C ASP A 50 9.53 -12.81 -5.77
N CYS A 51 9.35 -12.14 -6.91
CA CYS A 51 10.44 -11.88 -7.85
C CYS A 51 11.28 -10.67 -7.44
N TYR A 52 10.72 -9.74 -6.67
CA TYR A 52 11.36 -8.47 -6.34
C TYR A 52 11.40 -8.19 -4.83
N PRO A 53 12.29 -8.86 -4.06
CA PRO A 53 12.45 -8.63 -2.63
C PRO A 53 12.77 -7.18 -2.25
N GLN A 54 13.47 -6.45 -3.12
CA GLN A 54 13.75 -5.02 -2.97
C GLN A 54 12.51 -4.11 -2.97
N VAL A 55 11.35 -4.64 -3.38
CA VAL A 55 10.03 -4.02 -3.25
C VAL A 55 9.33 -4.55 -2.02
N SER A 56 9.14 -5.88 -1.92
CA SER A 56 8.31 -6.49 -0.88
C SER A 56 8.91 -6.49 0.52
N GLN A 57 10.25 -6.50 0.63
CA GLN A 57 11.00 -6.49 1.89
C GLN A 57 11.81 -5.19 2.04
N THR A 58 11.34 -4.12 1.41
CA THR A 58 12.06 -2.85 1.37
C THR A 58 12.03 -2.13 2.71
N HIS A 59 13.16 -1.56 3.10
CA HIS A 59 13.25 -0.62 4.23
C HIS A 59 13.11 0.84 3.79
N ASN A 60 13.02 1.07 2.48
CA ASN A 60 12.90 2.41 1.92
C ASN A 60 11.44 2.88 1.97
N ALA A 61 11.16 3.91 2.77
CA ALA A 61 9.79 4.41 2.96
C ALA A 61 9.12 4.91 1.68
N GLU A 62 9.88 5.42 0.69
CA GLU A 62 9.32 5.88 -0.60
C GLU A 62 8.81 4.72 -1.45
N ILE A 63 9.46 3.55 -1.34
CA ILE A 63 9.04 2.32 -2.03
C ILE A 63 7.91 1.68 -1.22
N MET A 64 8.08 1.55 0.10
CA MET A 64 7.12 0.88 0.96
C MET A 64 5.75 1.58 0.98
N VAL A 65 5.70 2.92 0.93
CA VAL A 65 4.42 3.63 0.86
C VAL A 65 3.61 3.24 -0.39
N ARG A 66 4.26 3.09 -1.54
CA ARG A 66 3.62 2.69 -2.80
C ARG A 66 3.24 1.22 -2.80
N TRP A 67 4.11 0.38 -2.28
CA TRP A 67 3.84 -1.04 -2.11
C TRP A 67 2.64 -1.28 -1.19
N ALA A 68 2.58 -0.59 -0.05
CA ALA A 68 1.44 -0.64 0.87
C ALA A 68 0.14 -0.18 0.19
N GLN A 69 0.19 0.88 -0.62
CA GLN A 69 -0.99 1.32 -1.38
C GLN A 69 -1.46 0.25 -2.38
N LEU A 70 -0.57 -0.44 -3.07
CA LEU A 70 -0.92 -1.54 -3.97
C LEU A 70 -1.55 -2.71 -3.21
N ILE A 71 -0.95 -3.10 -2.08
CA ILE A 71 -1.46 -4.17 -1.21
C ILE A 71 -2.92 -3.91 -0.83
N VAL A 72 -3.22 -2.72 -0.28
CA VAL A 72 -4.55 -2.42 0.26
C VAL A 72 -5.56 -2.13 -0.84
N ARG A 73 -5.15 -1.51 -1.96
CA ARG A 73 -6.06 -1.22 -3.09
C ARG A 73 -6.55 -2.48 -3.79
N HIS A 74 -5.73 -3.53 -3.84
CA HIS A 74 -6.06 -4.77 -4.54
C HIS A 74 -6.31 -5.94 -3.59
N ASN A 75 -6.52 -5.65 -2.30
CA ASN A 75 -6.84 -6.65 -1.27
C ASN A 75 -5.86 -7.84 -1.22
N TYR A 76 -4.56 -7.57 -1.37
CA TYR A 76 -3.52 -8.60 -1.29
C TYR A 76 -3.21 -8.95 0.18
N THR A 77 -4.03 -9.82 0.75
CA THR A 77 -4.03 -10.14 2.20
C THR A 77 -2.70 -10.65 2.72
N ALA A 78 -1.93 -11.40 1.93
CA ALA A 78 -0.60 -11.88 2.33
C ALA A 78 0.38 -10.73 2.66
N GLY A 79 0.18 -9.55 2.08
CA GLY A 79 1.00 -8.35 2.33
C GLY A 79 0.51 -7.47 3.49
N PHE A 80 -0.62 -7.77 4.13
CA PHE A 80 -1.23 -6.88 5.14
C PHE A 80 -0.32 -6.62 6.34
N HIS A 81 0.37 -7.65 6.82
CA HIS A 81 1.32 -7.52 7.93
C HIS A 81 2.40 -6.46 7.63
N CYS A 82 2.93 -6.41 6.41
CA CYS A 82 3.92 -5.40 6.01
C CYS A 82 3.34 -3.97 6.11
N VAL A 83 2.05 -3.79 5.78
CA VAL A 83 1.38 -2.50 5.84
C VAL A 83 1.22 -2.04 7.29
N GLU A 84 0.77 -2.93 8.16
CA GLU A 84 0.62 -2.62 9.59
C GLU A 84 1.97 -2.27 10.22
N ASP A 85 3.00 -3.08 9.98
CA ASP A 85 4.35 -2.84 10.51
C ASP A 85 4.93 -1.52 10.00
N PHE A 86 4.72 -1.21 8.72
CA PHE A 86 5.09 0.08 8.16
C PHE A 86 4.38 1.22 8.90
N LEU A 87 3.06 1.17 9.07
CA LEU A 87 2.32 2.23 9.76
C LEU A 87 2.67 2.35 11.25
N ARG A 88 3.00 1.24 11.94
CA ARG A 88 3.52 1.26 13.31
C ARG A 88 4.87 1.97 13.41
N SER A 89 5.70 1.87 12.36
CA SER A 89 7.02 2.51 12.32
C SER A 89 7.02 3.98 11.86
N GLN A 90 5.95 4.47 11.20
CA GLN A 90 5.95 5.78 10.54
C GLN A 90 5.09 6.82 11.26
N ALA A 91 5.70 7.92 11.72
CA ALA A 91 4.99 9.08 12.27
C ALA A 91 4.78 10.23 11.27
N LYS A 92 5.32 10.13 10.05
CA LYS A 92 5.29 11.22 9.04
C LYS A 92 3.98 11.20 8.24
N GLN A 93 3.38 12.37 8.07
CA GLN A 93 2.16 12.54 7.25
C GLN A 93 2.35 12.06 5.81
N LYS A 94 3.51 12.37 5.22
CA LYS A 94 3.86 12.01 3.84
C LYS A 94 3.67 10.51 3.55
N TYR A 95 3.92 9.66 4.53
CA TYR A 95 3.82 8.21 4.37
C TYR A 95 2.51 7.64 4.93
N SER A 96 2.04 8.15 6.07
CA SER A 96 0.86 7.62 6.73
C SER A 96 -0.42 7.95 5.96
N LEU A 97 -0.60 9.21 5.55
CA LEU A 97 -1.87 9.67 4.98
C LEU A 97 -2.24 8.97 3.66
N PRO A 98 -1.30 8.76 2.71
CA PRO A 98 -1.63 8.05 1.47
C PRO A 98 -2.07 6.60 1.70
N VAL A 99 -1.51 5.92 2.70
CA VAL A 99 -1.86 4.53 3.04
C VAL A 99 -3.20 4.47 3.76
N TYR A 100 -3.44 5.30 4.77
CA TYR A 100 -4.75 5.40 5.43
C TYR A 100 -5.87 5.76 4.44
N THR A 101 -5.61 6.68 3.51
CA THR A 101 -6.57 7.03 2.46
C THR A 101 -6.86 5.84 1.55
N ALA A 102 -5.83 5.06 1.18
CA ALA A 102 -5.99 3.89 0.32
C ALA A 102 -6.78 2.77 1.04
N MET A 103 -6.47 2.50 2.31
CA MET A 103 -7.21 1.53 3.13
C MET A 103 -8.69 1.92 3.28
N TRP A 104 -8.97 3.20 3.51
CA TRP A 104 -10.34 3.66 3.74
C TRP A 104 -11.22 3.57 2.48
N ARG A 105 -10.62 3.78 1.31
CA ARG A 105 -11.28 3.61 0.00
C ARG A 105 -11.41 2.14 -0.43
N GLY A 106 -10.74 1.23 0.27
CA GLY A 106 -10.74 -0.19 -0.03
C GLY A 106 -11.96 -0.93 0.51
N THR A 107 -11.76 -2.21 0.82
CA THR A 107 -12.78 -3.11 1.35
C THR A 107 -13.04 -2.88 2.84
N GLU A 108 -14.02 -3.58 3.40
CA GLU A 108 -14.31 -3.49 4.83
C GLU A 108 -13.12 -3.98 5.68
N GLU A 109 -12.42 -5.03 5.22
CA GLU A 109 -11.24 -5.56 5.89
C GLU A 109 -10.13 -4.52 5.99
N THR A 110 -9.86 -3.77 4.92
CA THR A 110 -8.82 -2.72 4.94
C THR A 110 -9.24 -1.53 5.80
N ARG A 111 -10.55 -1.23 5.89
CA ARG A 111 -11.06 -0.21 6.82
C ARG A 111 -10.90 -0.62 8.28
N LEU A 112 -11.24 -1.87 8.61
CA LEU A 112 -11.02 -2.41 9.96
C LEU A 112 -9.54 -2.41 10.33
N MET A 113 -8.66 -2.79 9.40
CA MET A 113 -7.21 -2.71 9.57
C MET A 113 -6.74 -1.27 9.82
N ALA A 114 -7.30 -0.29 9.12
CA ALA A 114 -7.00 1.12 9.36
C ALA A 114 -7.42 1.56 10.78
N VAL A 115 -8.63 1.18 11.21
CA VAL A 115 -9.16 1.50 12.53
C VAL A 115 -8.31 0.88 13.64
N SER A 116 -7.97 -0.42 13.53
CA SER A 116 -7.13 -1.12 14.53
C SER A 116 -5.74 -0.50 14.62
N THR A 117 -5.08 -0.33 13.48
CA THR A 117 -3.73 0.24 13.41
C THR A 117 -3.70 1.66 13.96
N PHE A 118 -4.70 2.48 13.67
CA PHE A 118 -4.78 3.83 14.20
C PHE A 118 -4.98 3.83 15.72
N ARG A 119 -5.85 2.95 16.25
CA ARG A 119 -6.07 2.82 17.69
C ARG A 119 -4.80 2.47 18.45
N GLU A 120 -3.97 1.60 17.89
CA GLU A 120 -2.67 1.20 18.47
C GLU A 120 -1.64 2.34 18.43
N THR A 121 -1.59 3.09 17.32
CA THR A 121 -0.49 4.02 17.02
C THR A 121 -0.78 5.47 17.38
N GLN A 122 -2.05 5.88 17.49
CA GLN A 122 -2.49 7.28 17.61
C GLN A 122 -1.74 8.09 18.68
N LYS A 123 -1.42 7.47 19.83
CA LYS A 123 -0.75 8.13 20.95
C LYS A 123 0.70 8.55 20.63
N TYR A 124 1.33 7.87 19.69
CA TYR A 124 2.70 8.14 19.23
C TYR A 124 2.76 9.08 18.01
N LEU A 125 1.61 9.34 17.37
CA LEU A 125 1.53 10.23 16.22
C LEU A 125 1.49 11.69 16.65
N HIS A 126 2.18 12.54 15.87
CA HIS A 126 2.06 13.99 16.01
C HIS A 126 0.60 14.44 15.84
N ILE A 127 0.16 15.44 16.60
CA ILE A 127 -1.24 15.87 16.66
C ILE A 127 -1.84 16.18 15.28
N ASN A 128 -1.07 16.79 14.38
CA ASN A 128 -1.53 17.08 13.02
C ASN A 128 -1.71 15.81 12.18
N VAL A 129 -0.86 14.79 12.37
CA VAL A 129 -0.99 13.49 11.68
C VAL A 129 -2.25 12.81 12.18
N ARG A 130 -2.44 12.77 13.51
CA ARG A 130 -3.60 12.19 14.18
C ARG A 130 -4.92 12.79 13.66
N LYS A 131 -5.06 14.11 13.73
CA LYS A 131 -6.24 14.85 13.23
C LYS A 131 -6.53 14.58 11.74
N ASN A 132 -5.47 14.45 10.93
CA ASN A 132 -5.63 14.13 9.52
C ASN A 132 -6.16 12.70 9.29
N ILE A 133 -5.66 11.73 10.06
CA ILE A 133 -6.12 10.34 9.99
C ILE A 133 -7.55 10.23 10.53
N GLU A 134 -7.87 10.86 11.66
CA GLU A 134 -9.24 10.91 12.22
C GLU A 134 -10.25 11.42 11.19
N ARG A 135 -9.89 12.44 10.41
CA ARG A 135 -10.75 12.94 9.33
C ARG A 135 -10.93 11.93 8.21
N ILE A 136 -9.90 11.15 7.88
CA ILE A 136 -10.02 10.07 6.88
C ILE A 136 -10.98 9.00 7.41
N LEU A 137 -10.83 8.57 8.66
CA LEU A 137 -11.61 7.47 9.25
C LEU A 137 -13.05 7.86 9.64
N SER A 138 -13.33 9.16 9.77
CA SER A 138 -14.70 9.67 9.99
C SER A 138 -15.43 10.03 8.70
N ALA A 139 -14.73 10.06 7.56
CA ALA A 139 -15.36 10.34 6.27
C ALA A 139 -16.32 9.19 5.90
N ASN A 140 -17.63 9.49 5.92
CA ASN A 140 -18.74 8.58 5.59
C ASN A 140 -18.93 7.39 6.54
N SER A 141 -18.58 7.53 7.82
CA SER A 141 -18.61 6.44 8.81
C SER A 141 -19.27 6.84 10.14
N VAL A 142 -19.89 5.86 10.80
CA VAL A 142 -20.52 5.94 12.14
C VAL A 142 -19.50 5.71 13.27
N PHE A 143 -18.25 5.40 12.93
CA PHE A 143 -17.20 5.14 13.92
C PHE A 143 -16.72 6.44 14.58
N VAL A 144 -17.07 6.60 15.86
CA VAL A 144 -16.52 7.62 16.77
C VAL A 144 -15.33 6.99 17.50
N PHE A 145 -14.22 7.73 17.56
CA PHE A 145 -12.98 7.35 18.24
C PHE A 145 -12.87 8.04 19.61
#